data_AF-A0A2A2YBU6-F1
#
_entry.id   AF-A0A2A2YBU6-F1
#
_cell.length_a   1.000
_cell.length_b   1.000
_cell.length_c   1.000
_cell.angle_alpha   90.00
_cell.angle_beta   90.00
_cell.angle_gamma   90.00
#
_symmetry.space_group_name_H-M   'P 1'
#
loop_
_entity.id
_entity.type
_entity.pdbx_description
1 polymer ?
#
loop_
_entity_poly.entity_id
_entity_poly.type
_entity_poly.pdbx_seq_one_letter_code
_entity_poly.pdbx_strand_id
1 'polypeptide(L)'
;MQTTLGILTALVLAVSAFLGYSNWGAYKEKIADRQKEENTRDNTLRPKLKSTLEERDETKAQKEEQMELAKAKGEEVEAQQAKLDALKKDIAAKEAQVSEQKLALDALKEQLKEMGDLKELAGKMKRMNDELVELQSNIDVSISKLNNMIAEKTRTAAIVQSYEEENDWRNANVSNPKLATRISSIFDTYGFVTLPVGNNAGVVGGSTLEVVRDSSVVATLLVKTVEAGTAAAEIVPGSVQADTVLMVGDEIRAAQAKQTAPKPDAAVDLAPVESDAAPADEVAPADVDADAEEVTPAAEADAAPAAEADPFQ
;
A
#
# COMPACT_ATOMS: atom_id res chain seq x y z
N MET A 1 -97.43 8.15 137.05
CA MET A 1 -97.04 7.51 135.77
C MET A 1 -96.37 8.45 134.76
N GLN A 2 -96.36 9.79 134.93
CA GLN A 2 -95.71 10.70 133.97
C GLN A 2 -94.19 10.85 134.15
N THR A 3 -93.64 10.66 135.34
CA THR A 3 -92.20 10.84 135.62
C THR A 3 -91.33 9.67 135.16
N THR A 4 -91.87 8.46 135.09
CA THR A 4 -91.13 7.24 134.70
C THR A 4 -90.86 7.16 133.19
N LEU A 5 -91.78 7.63 132.35
CA LEU A 5 -91.60 7.63 130.90
C LEU A 5 -90.58 8.69 130.44
N GLY A 6 -90.56 9.87 131.06
CA GLY A 6 -89.60 10.94 130.74
C GLY A 6 -88.13 10.56 131.02
N ILE A 7 -87.89 9.84 132.12
CA ILE A 7 -86.55 9.34 132.49
C ILE A 7 -86.09 8.27 131.49
N LEU A 8 -87.00 7.41 131.05
CA LEU A 8 -86.69 6.34 130.10
C LEU A 8 -86.36 6.91 128.71
N THR A 9 -87.09 7.93 128.24
CA THR A 9 -86.74 8.64 126.99
C THR A 9 -85.41 9.39 127.09
N ALA A 10 -85.09 9.97 128.25
CA ALA A 10 -83.80 10.66 128.46
C ALA A 10 -82.63 9.67 128.42
N LEU A 11 -82.79 8.46 128.98
CA LEU A 11 -81.79 7.39 128.89
C LEU A 11 -81.58 6.90 127.46
N VAL A 12 -82.65 6.70 126.68
CA VAL A 12 -82.54 6.29 125.28
C VAL A 12 -81.82 7.37 124.44
N LEU A 13 -82.13 8.65 124.67
CA LEU A 13 -81.43 9.75 124.00
C LEU A 13 -79.95 9.82 124.40
N ALA A 14 -79.63 9.66 125.68
CA ALA A 14 -78.24 9.64 126.15
C ALA A 14 -77.45 8.47 125.54
N VAL A 15 -78.05 7.28 125.44
CA VAL A 15 -77.45 6.12 124.80
C VAL A 15 -77.26 6.37 123.29
N SER A 16 -78.25 6.92 122.60
CA SER A 16 -78.13 7.24 121.17
C SER A 16 -77.07 8.32 120.89
N ALA A 17 -76.95 9.33 121.75
CA ALA A 17 -75.92 10.34 121.67
C ALA A 17 -74.53 9.76 121.94
N PHE A 18 -74.41 8.83 122.90
CA PHE A 18 -73.17 8.12 123.20
C PHE A 18 -72.72 7.22 122.02
N LEU A 19 -73.64 6.44 121.45
CA LEU A 19 -73.37 5.63 120.26
C LEU A 19 -73.01 6.50 119.04
N GLY A 20 -73.68 7.64 118.87
CA GLY A 20 -73.34 8.62 117.84
C GLY A 20 -71.95 9.20 118.04
N TYR A 21 -71.60 9.57 119.28
CA TYR A 21 -70.28 10.11 119.62
C TYR A 21 -69.16 9.06 119.47
N SER A 22 -69.39 7.82 119.90
CA SER A 22 -68.41 6.73 119.70
C SER A 22 -68.21 6.40 118.23
N ASN A 23 -69.26 6.48 117.41
CA ASN A 23 -69.17 6.19 115.97
C ASN A 23 -68.60 7.37 115.16
N TRP A 24 -68.70 8.61 115.65
CA TRP A 24 -68.06 9.77 115.04
C TRP A 24 -66.54 9.59 114.97
N GLY A 25 -65.91 9.08 116.03
CA GLY A 25 -64.46 8.79 116.03
C GLY A 25 -64.04 7.90 114.86
N ALA A 26 -64.73 6.77 114.67
CA ALA A 26 -64.47 5.83 113.56
C ALA A 26 -64.78 6.42 112.18
N TYR A 27 -65.80 7.30 112.07
CA TYR A 27 -66.12 7.98 110.82
C TYR A 27 -65.05 9.00 110.42
N LYS A 28 -64.50 9.73 111.40
CA LYS A 28 -63.42 10.71 111.18
C LYS A 28 -62.11 10.02 110.77
N GLU A 29 -61.80 8.88 111.36
CA GLU A 29 -60.66 8.05 110.98
C GLU A 29 -60.79 7.55 109.54
N LYS A 30 -61.96 7.02 109.15
CA LYS A 30 -62.21 6.60 107.76
C LYS A 30 -62.14 7.74 106.74
N ILE A 31 -62.55 8.95 107.10
CA ILE A 31 -62.37 10.13 106.24
C ILE A 31 -60.88 10.48 106.11
N ALA A 32 -60.14 10.46 107.22
CA ALA A 32 -58.71 10.76 107.22
C ALA A 32 -57.92 9.71 106.41
N ASP A 33 -58.26 8.43 106.52
CA ASP A 33 -57.62 7.36 105.76
C ASP A 33 -57.99 7.42 104.27
N ARG A 34 -59.25 7.70 103.93
CA ARG A 34 -59.64 7.96 102.53
C ARG A 34 -58.88 9.15 101.95
N GLN A 35 -58.75 10.24 102.71
CA GLN A 35 -57.97 11.40 102.27
C GLN A 35 -56.48 11.09 102.12
N LYS A 36 -55.89 10.26 102.98
CA LYS A 36 -54.51 9.79 102.83
C LYS A 36 -54.34 8.90 101.61
N GLU A 37 -55.29 7.99 101.35
CA GLU A 37 -55.28 7.13 100.16
C GLU A 37 -55.46 7.93 98.87
N GLU A 38 -56.41 8.88 98.85
CA GLU A 38 -56.61 9.79 97.71
C GLU A 38 -55.37 10.66 97.48
N ASN A 39 -54.78 11.24 98.54
CA ASN A 39 -53.54 12.01 98.44
C ASN A 39 -52.37 11.15 97.98
N THR A 40 -52.28 9.89 98.43
CA THR A 40 -51.22 8.98 98.01
C THR A 40 -51.41 8.58 96.56
N ARG A 41 -52.65 8.30 96.13
CA ARG A 41 -52.98 8.00 94.73
C ARG A 41 -52.65 9.16 93.82
N ASP A 42 -53.09 10.37 94.17
CA ASP A 42 -53.00 11.53 93.28
C ASP A 42 -51.63 12.21 93.33
N ASN A 43 -51.00 12.31 94.50
CA ASN A 43 -49.70 12.99 94.63
C ASN A 43 -48.50 12.04 94.45
N THR A 44 -48.67 10.72 94.55
CA THR A 44 -47.52 9.79 94.42
C THR A 44 -47.67 8.77 93.32
N LEU A 45 -48.82 8.09 93.20
CA LEU A 45 -48.97 6.99 92.23
C LEU A 45 -49.20 7.51 90.80
N ARG A 46 -50.09 8.50 90.62
CA ARG A 46 -50.34 9.11 89.30
C ARG A 46 -49.10 9.79 88.68
N PRO A 47 -48.34 10.63 89.39
CA PRO A 47 -47.14 11.25 88.81
C PRO A 47 -46.05 10.23 88.53
N LYS A 48 -45.88 9.21 89.39
CA LYS A 48 -44.96 8.10 89.11
C LYS A 48 -45.37 7.31 87.87
N LEU A 49 -46.65 6.96 87.74
CA LEU A 49 -47.14 6.27 86.55
C LEU A 49 -46.94 7.11 85.28
N LYS A 50 -47.20 8.42 85.35
CA LYS A 50 -46.98 9.33 84.22
C LYS A 50 -45.50 9.41 83.85
N SER A 51 -44.62 9.58 84.83
CA SER A 51 -43.17 9.60 84.65
C SER A 51 -42.65 8.27 84.08
N THR A 52 -43.11 7.12 84.57
CA THR A 52 -42.74 5.82 84.02
C THR A 52 -43.27 5.62 82.60
N LEU A 53 -44.46 6.14 82.27
CA LEU A 53 -44.99 6.10 80.90
C LEU A 53 -44.16 6.97 79.95
N GLU A 54 -43.78 8.17 80.38
CA GLU A 54 -42.91 9.10 79.65
C GLU A 54 -41.50 8.49 79.43
N GLU A 55 -40.87 7.96 80.48
CA GLU A 55 -39.57 7.27 80.39
C GLU A 55 -39.62 6.06 79.45
N ARG A 56 -40.71 5.29 79.48
CA ARG A 56 -40.91 4.13 78.58
C ARG A 56 -41.12 4.57 77.13
N ASP A 57 -41.82 5.68 76.89
CA ASP A 57 -42.00 6.24 75.55
C ASP A 57 -40.68 6.83 75.01
N GLU A 58 -39.91 7.53 75.84
CA GLU A 58 -38.56 8.01 75.50
C GLU A 58 -37.59 6.86 75.21
N THR A 59 -37.58 5.83 76.06
CA THR A 59 -36.73 4.64 75.86
C THR A 59 -37.10 3.90 74.58
N LYS A 60 -38.39 3.82 74.26
CA LYS A 60 -38.87 3.21 73.01
C LYS A 60 -38.41 4.02 71.80
N ALA A 61 -38.55 5.35 71.84
CA ALA A 61 -38.09 6.24 70.78
C ALA A 61 -36.56 6.13 70.56
N GLN A 62 -35.78 6.15 71.64
CA GLN A 62 -34.32 5.97 71.56
C GLN A 62 -33.93 4.60 71.00
N LYS A 63 -34.66 3.54 71.35
CA LYS A 63 -34.39 2.19 70.83
C LYS A 63 -34.74 2.07 69.34
N GLU A 64 -35.83 2.70 68.90
CA GLU A 64 -36.19 2.77 67.48
C GLU A 64 -35.15 3.57 66.69
N GLU A 65 -34.72 4.72 67.20
CA GLU A 65 -33.64 5.53 66.59
C GLU A 65 -32.31 4.77 66.53
N GLN A 66 -31.91 4.09 67.60
CA GLN A 66 -30.69 3.27 67.60
C GLN A 66 -30.79 2.07 66.65
N MET A 67 -31.96 1.44 66.50
CA MET A 67 -32.15 0.37 65.53
C MET A 67 -32.04 0.88 64.09
N GLU A 68 -32.63 2.03 63.78
CA GLU A 68 -32.52 2.64 62.44
C GLU A 68 -31.07 3.10 62.16
N LEU A 69 -30.38 3.67 63.15
CA LEU A 69 -28.97 4.05 63.02
C LEU A 69 -28.05 2.83 62.90
N ALA A 70 -28.35 1.73 63.61
CA ALA A 70 -27.62 0.47 63.49
C ALA A 70 -27.84 -0.19 62.12
N LYS A 71 -29.06 -0.15 61.56
CA LYS A 71 -29.32 -0.60 60.19
C LYS A 71 -28.57 0.25 59.17
N ALA A 72 -28.66 1.57 59.27
CA ALA A 72 -27.95 2.48 58.36
C ALA A 72 -26.44 2.29 58.40
N LYS A 73 -25.85 2.11 59.60
CA LYS A 73 -24.42 1.77 59.74
C LYS A 73 -24.09 0.37 59.21
N GLY A 74 -24.99 -0.61 59.38
CA GLY A 74 -24.83 -1.95 58.81
C GLY A 74 -24.77 -1.91 57.28
N GLU A 75 -25.71 -1.21 56.65
CA GLU A 75 -25.75 -1.01 55.20
C GLU A 75 -24.52 -0.24 54.69
N GLU A 76 -24.05 0.78 55.42
CA GLU A 76 -22.83 1.52 55.06
C GLU A 76 -21.58 0.64 55.17
N VAL A 77 -21.47 -0.19 56.22
CA VAL A 77 -20.36 -1.14 56.38
C VAL A 77 -20.38 -2.20 55.28
N GLU A 78 -21.55 -2.73 54.92
CA GLU A 78 -21.67 -3.67 53.80
C GLU A 78 -21.30 -3.01 52.46
N ALA A 79 -21.71 -1.76 52.23
CA ALA A 79 -21.34 -1.01 51.04
C ALA A 79 -19.83 -0.69 50.99
N GLN A 80 -19.20 -0.39 52.13
CA GLN A 80 -17.75 -0.20 52.23
C GLN A 80 -16.99 -1.51 52.02
N GLN A 81 -17.48 -2.62 52.58
CA GLN A 81 -16.90 -3.95 52.39
C GLN A 81 -16.96 -4.37 50.92
N ALA A 82 -18.09 -4.16 50.25
CA ALA A 82 -18.24 -4.41 48.81
C ALA A 82 -17.28 -3.56 47.96
N LYS A 83 -17.09 -2.29 48.31
CA LYS A 83 -16.10 -1.41 47.66
C LYS A 83 -14.67 -1.91 47.90
N LEU A 84 -14.32 -2.32 49.12
CA LEU A 84 -12.99 -2.86 49.43
C LEU A 84 -12.70 -4.16 48.67
N ASP A 85 -13.68 -5.05 48.56
CA ASP A 85 -13.53 -6.31 47.83
C ASP A 85 -13.44 -6.07 46.31
N ALA A 86 -14.17 -5.10 45.77
CA ALA A 86 -14.01 -4.64 44.39
C ALA A 86 -12.61 -4.04 44.15
N LEU A 87 -12.16 -3.15 45.04
CA LEU A 87 -10.85 -2.51 44.94
C LEU A 87 -9.70 -3.53 45.04
N LYS A 88 -9.82 -4.54 45.90
CA LYS A 88 -8.86 -5.65 45.99
C LYS A 88 -8.79 -6.46 44.70
N LYS A 89 -9.94 -6.76 44.07
CA LYS A 89 -9.98 -7.44 42.77
C LYS A 89 -9.34 -6.59 41.67
N ASP A 90 -9.61 -5.29 41.64
CA ASP A 90 -9.01 -4.36 40.68
C ASP A 90 -7.50 -4.24 40.88
N ILE A 91 -7.01 -4.17 42.13
CA ILE A 91 -5.58 -4.16 42.44
C ILE A 91 -4.94 -5.46 41.97
N ALA A 92 -5.51 -6.62 42.27
CA ALA A 92 -4.98 -7.90 41.82
C ALA A 92 -4.95 -8.02 40.29
N ALA A 93 -6.00 -7.56 39.59
CA ALA A 93 -6.05 -7.51 38.14
C ALA A 93 -4.99 -6.57 37.55
N LYS A 94 -4.79 -5.39 38.16
CA LYS A 94 -3.76 -4.43 37.76
C LYS A 94 -2.35 -4.95 38.01
N GLU A 95 -2.10 -5.60 39.14
CA GLU A 95 -0.81 -6.25 39.41
C GLU A 95 -0.50 -7.35 38.40
N ALA A 96 -1.50 -8.18 38.04
CA ALA A 96 -1.36 -9.18 36.97
C ALA A 96 -1.05 -8.52 35.62
N GLN A 97 -1.77 -7.45 35.26
CA GLN A 97 -1.53 -6.69 34.03
C GLN A 97 -0.12 -6.05 33.99
N VAL A 98 0.34 -5.49 35.11
CA VAL A 98 1.69 -4.91 35.21
C VAL A 98 2.76 -6.00 35.10
N SER A 99 2.54 -7.17 35.70
CA SER A 99 3.46 -8.32 35.58
C SER A 99 3.55 -8.81 34.13
N GLU A 100 2.41 -8.98 33.46
CA GLU A 100 2.34 -9.37 32.04
C GLU A 100 3.01 -8.34 31.14
N GLN A 101 2.73 -7.05 31.33
CA GLN A 101 3.38 -5.97 30.58
C GLN A 101 4.88 -5.90 30.84
N LYS A 102 5.33 -6.20 32.06
CA LYS A 102 6.77 -6.25 32.39
C LYS A 102 7.45 -7.41 31.67
N LEU A 103 6.84 -8.60 31.64
CA LEU A 103 7.34 -9.73 30.87
C LEU A 103 7.39 -9.42 29.37
N ALA A 104 6.34 -8.77 28.83
CA ALA A 104 6.32 -8.34 27.44
C ALA A 104 7.41 -7.30 27.13
N LEU A 105 7.64 -6.33 28.04
CA LEU A 105 8.70 -5.34 27.89
C LEU A 105 10.09 -5.96 27.99
N ASP A 106 10.30 -6.92 28.88
CA ASP A 106 11.59 -7.59 29.03
C ASP A 106 11.87 -8.51 27.83
N ALA A 107 10.86 -9.20 27.29
CA ALA A 107 10.96 -9.92 26.02
C ALA A 107 11.27 -8.98 24.83
N LEU A 108 10.59 -7.82 24.76
CA LEU A 108 10.84 -6.82 23.71
C LEU A 108 12.26 -6.23 23.83
N LYS A 109 12.76 -5.99 25.04
CA LYS A 109 14.14 -5.56 25.28
C LYS A 109 15.15 -6.63 24.88
N GLU A 110 14.84 -7.91 25.09
CA GLU A 110 15.70 -9.02 24.69
C GLU A 110 15.75 -9.16 23.16
N GLN A 111 14.60 -9.08 22.49
CA GLN A 111 14.53 -9.00 21.03
C GLN A 111 15.25 -7.75 20.47
N LEU A 112 15.16 -6.60 21.15
CA LEU A 112 15.87 -5.38 20.76
C LEU A 112 17.40 -5.53 20.93
N LYS A 113 17.86 -6.25 21.96
CA LYS A 113 19.28 -6.59 22.11
C LYS A 113 19.76 -7.56 21.02
N GLU A 114 18.93 -8.53 20.63
CA GLU A 114 19.25 -9.49 19.57
C GLU A 114 19.31 -8.84 18.18
N MET A 115 18.43 -7.86 17.92
CA MET A 115 18.43 -7.08 16.67
C MET A 115 19.59 -6.07 16.55
N GLY A 116 20.39 -5.90 17.61
CA GLY A 116 21.47 -4.92 17.69
C GLY A 116 20.96 -3.49 17.96
N ASP A 117 21.89 -2.61 18.34
CA ASP A 117 21.58 -1.23 18.68
C ASP A 117 20.88 -0.56 17.47
N LEU A 118 19.73 0.09 17.67
CA LEU A 118 18.90 0.64 16.57
C LEU A 118 19.71 1.57 15.63
N LYS A 119 20.76 2.18 16.19
CA LYS A 119 21.76 2.99 15.49
C LYS A 119 22.66 2.18 14.54
N GLU A 120 23.04 0.97 14.91
CA GLU A 120 23.77 0.05 14.02
C GLU A 120 22.89 -0.41 12.87
N LEU A 121 21.60 -0.68 13.12
CA LEU A 121 20.64 -1.03 12.08
C LEU A 121 20.41 0.15 11.11
N ALA A 122 20.26 1.37 11.62
CA ALA A 122 20.19 2.58 10.80
C ALA A 122 21.49 2.79 9.99
N GLY A 123 22.65 2.51 10.59
CA GLY A 123 23.94 2.54 9.91
C GLY A 123 24.05 1.50 8.79
N LYS A 124 23.61 0.26 9.03
CA LYS A 124 23.54 -0.80 8.00
C LYS A 124 22.56 -0.42 6.89
N MET A 125 21.38 0.10 7.22
CA MET A 125 20.38 0.53 6.23
C MET A 125 20.91 1.65 5.35
N LYS A 126 21.62 2.63 5.92
CA LYS A 126 22.29 3.68 5.14
C LYS A 126 23.34 3.10 4.18
N ARG A 127 24.23 2.23 4.68
CA ARG A 127 25.23 1.56 3.82
C ARG A 127 24.59 0.74 2.71
N MET A 128 23.53 0.00 3.02
CA MET A 128 22.80 -0.80 2.04
C MET A 128 22.11 0.09 0.99
N ASN A 129 21.63 1.27 1.39
CA ASN A 129 21.07 2.24 0.46
C ASN A 129 22.16 2.87 -0.43
N ASP A 130 23.33 3.20 0.14
CA ASP A 130 24.48 3.69 -0.63
C ASP A 130 24.96 2.61 -1.63
N GLU A 131 25.04 1.34 -1.22
CA GLU A 131 25.35 0.19 -2.07
C GLU A 131 24.28 -0.02 -3.16
N LEU A 132 22.99 0.17 -2.86
CA LEU A 132 21.91 0.10 -3.86
C LEU A 132 22.04 1.21 -4.91
N VAL A 133 22.38 2.43 -4.50
CA VAL A 133 22.60 3.56 -5.43
C VAL A 133 23.83 3.30 -6.31
N GLU A 134 24.93 2.80 -5.72
CA GLU A 134 26.12 2.41 -6.48
C GLU A 134 25.83 1.26 -7.45
N LEU A 135 25.06 0.26 -7.02
CA LEU A 135 24.66 -0.87 -7.86
C LEU A 135 23.76 -0.42 -9.01
N GLN A 136 22.82 0.50 -8.76
CA GLN A 136 21.99 1.08 -9.81
C GLN A 136 22.83 1.84 -10.84
N SER A 137 23.79 2.64 -10.39
CA SER A 137 24.75 3.32 -11.29
C SER A 137 25.56 2.31 -12.13
N ASN A 138 26.04 1.23 -11.51
CA ASN A 138 26.74 0.16 -12.21
C ASN A 138 25.85 -0.57 -13.24
N ILE A 139 24.56 -0.73 -12.94
CA ILE A 139 23.57 -1.27 -13.89
C ILE A 139 23.41 -0.32 -15.08
N ASP A 140 23.27 0.98 -14.87
CA ASP A 140 23.10 1.96 -15.95
C ASP A 140 24.35 2.03 -16.86
N VAL A 141 25.54 1.96 -16.27
CA VAL A 141 26.81 1.84 -17.02
C VAL A 141 26.85 0.54 -17.82
N SER A 142 26.40 -0.58 -17.22
CA SER A 142 26.37 -1.89 -17.89
C SER A 142 25.36 -1.92 -19.04
N ILE A 143 24.19 -1.30 -18.88
CA ILE A 143 23.17 -1.12 -19.94
C ILE A 143 23.75 -0.29 -21.09
N SER A 144 24.42 0.82 -20.77
CA SER A 144 25.06 1.68 -21.79
C SER A 144 26.14 0.92 -22.58
N LYS A 145 26.95 0.12 -21.89
CA LYS A 145 27.96 -0.75 -22.52
C LYS A 145 27.32 -1.83 -23.39
N LEU A 146 26.24 -2.45 -22.93
CA LEU A 146 25.50 -3.47 -23.67
C LEU A 146 24.87 -2.88 -24.94
N ASN A 147 24.27 -1.69 -24.86
CA ASN A 147 23.73 -0.99 -26.02
C ASN A 147 24.81 -0.66 -27.05
N ASN A 148 26.00 -0.22 -26.60
CA ASN A 148 27.13 0.01 -27.50
C ASN A 148 27.59 -1.29 -28.19
N MET A 149 27.69 -2.40 -27.45
CA MET A 149 28.02 -3.72 -28.02
C MET A 149 26.97 -4.22 -29.02
N ILE A 150 25.67 -3.98 -28.77
CA ILE A 150 24.60 -4.32 -29.72
C ILE A 150 24.74 -3.49 -31.01
N ALA A 151 25.02 -2.19 -30.89
CA ALA A 151 25.24 -1.33 -32.05
C ALA A 151 26.46 -1.79 -32.86
N GLU A 152 27.58 -2.11 -32.18
CA GLU A 152 28.79 -2.63 -32.80
C GLU A 152 28.56 -3.99 -33.48
N LYS A 153 27.85 -4.91 -32.81
CA LYS A 153 27.46 -6.21 -33.38
C LYS A 153 26.62 -6.03 -34.64
N THR A 154 25.64 -5.12 -34.62
CA THR A 154 24.74 -4.88 -35.76
C THR A 154 25.50 -4.29 -36.94
N ARG A 155 26.38 -3.31 -36.68
CA ARG A 155 27.26 -2.73 -37.70
C ARG A 155 28.20 -3.78 -38.29
N THR A 156 28.80 -4.61 -37.44
CA THR A 156 29.73 -5.66 -37.86
C THR A 156 29.01 -6.73 -38.66
N ALA A 157 27.82 -7.16 -38.24
CA ALA A 157 27.00 -8.13 -38.97
C ALA A 157 26.63 -7.61 -40.37
N ALA A 158 26.25 -6.34 -40.51
CA ALA A 158 25.98 -5.73 -41.81
C ALA A 158 27.22 -5.68 -42.71
N ILE A 159 28.39 -5.37 -42.14
CA ILE A 159 29.66 -5.38 -42.85
C ILE A 159 30.02 -6.80 -43.30
N VAL A 160 29.91 -7.80 -42.41
CA VAL A 160 30.18 -9.21 -42.72
C VAL A 160 29.25 -9.68 -43.83
N GLN A 161 27.95 -9.41 -43.73
CA GLN A 161 26.99 -9.76 -44.78
C GLN A 161 27.38 -9.13 -46.13
N SER A 162 27.81 -7.86 -46.15
CA SER A 162 28.28 -7.23 -47.38
C SER A 162 29.54 -7.87 -47.96
N TYR A 163 30.46 -8.32 -47.11
CA TYR A 163 31.66 -9.04 -47.54
C TYR A 163 31.36 -10.47 -47.99
N GLU A 164 30.41 -11.15 -47.35
CA GLU A 164 29.93 -12.48 -47.77
C GLU A 164 29.27 -12.38 -49.14
N GLU A 165 28.34 -11.42 -49.34
CA GLU A 165 27.74 -11.14 -50.63
C GLU A 165 28.81 -10.84 -51.69
N GLU A 166 29.80 -9.99 -51.37
CA GLU A 166 30.92 -9.68 -52.25
C GLU A 166 31.76 -10.91 -52.62
N ASN A 167 32.07 -11.74 -51.63
CA ASN A 167 32.88 -12.92 -51.80
C ASN A 167 32.15 -13.99 -52.63
N ASP A 168 30.84 -14.13 -52.47
CA ASP A 168 30.04 -15.14 -53.16
C ASP A 168 30.07 -14.96 -54.68
N TRP A 169 29.80 -13.75 -55.20
CA TRP A 169 29.86 -13.54 -56.66
C TRP A 169 31.30 -13.53 -57.20
N ARG A 170 32.27 -13.03 -56.43
CA ARG A 170 33.69 -13.09 -56.81
C ARG A 170 34.18 -14.54 -56.92
N ASN A 171 33.84 -15.40 -55.96
CA ASN A 171 34.19 -16.84 -55.97
C ASN A 171 33.44 -17.61 -57.07
N ALA A 172 32.23 -17.18 -57.42
CA ALA A 172 31.49 -17.76 -58.53
C ALA A 172 31.99 -17.30 -59.92
N ASN A 173 33.03 -16.46 -59.98
CA ASN A 173 33.51 -15.82 -61.21
C ASN A 173 32.41 -15.04 -61.97
N VAL A 174 31.43 -14.50 -61.24
CA VAL A 174 30.35 -13.66 -61.79
C VAL A 174 30.60 -12.22 -61.37
N SER A 175 30.24 -11.24 -62.21
CA SER A 175 30.29 -9.83 -61.81
C SER A 175 29.16 -9.50 -60.82
N ASN A 176 29.29 -8.41 -60.07
CA ASN A 176 28.29 -7.99 -59.07
C ASN A 176 26.86 -8.01 -59.67
N PRO A 177 25.89 -8.73 -59.09
CA PRO A 177 24.51 -8.78 -59.60
C PRO A 177 23.80 -7.41 -59.64
N LYS A 178 24.23 -6.47 -58.80
CA LYS A 178 23.75 -5.08 -58.77
C LYS A 178 24.55 -4.16 -59.71
N LEU A 179 25.45 -4.71 -60.53
CA LEU A 179 26.22 -3.95 -61.52
C LEU A 179 25.27 -3.37 -62.57
N ALA A 180 25.23 -2.04 -62.64
CA ALA A 180 24.61 -1.29 -63.72
C ALA A 180 25.68 -0.39 -64.34
N THR A 181 26.04 -0.69 -65.58
CA THR A 181 27.00 0.11 -66.35
C THR A 181 26.59 0.18 -67.81
N ARG A 182 27.37 0.89 -68.63
CA ARG A 182 27.09 1.06 -70.06
C ARG A 182 28.33 0.86 -70.90
N ILE A 183 28.14 0.58 -72.19
CA ILE A 183 29.25 0.54 -73.14
C ILE A 183 29.86 1.95 -73.26
N SER A 184 31.17 2.07 -72.99
CA SER A 184 31.91 3.34 -73.15
C SER A 184 32.42 3.51 -74.59
N SER A 185 33.04 2.47 -75.14
CA SER A 185 33.54 2.48 -76.51
C SER A 185 33.51 1.07 -77.09
N ILE A 186 33.35 0.99 -78.41
CA ILE A 186 33.27 -0.26 -79.16
C ILE A 186 34.41 -0.29 -80.17
N PHE A 187 35.11 -1.41 -80.24
CA PHE A 187 36.17 -1.66 -81.22
C PHE A 187 35.79 -2.85 -82.09
N ASP A 188 34.88 -2.63 -83.04
CA ASP A 188 34.30 -3.67 -83.90
C ASP A 188 35.35 -4.48 -84.68
N THR A 189 36.41 -3.81 -85.15
CA THR A 189 37.51 -4.45 -85.89
C THR A 189 38.23 -5.54 -85.08
N TYR A 190 38.24 -5.41 -83.76
CA TYR A 190 38.92 -6.31 -82.83
C TYR A 190 37.94 -7.12 -81.97
N GLY A 191 36.63 -6.88 -82.10
CA GLY A 191 35.59 -7.62 -81.39
C GLY A 191 35.54 -7.40 -79.88
N PHE A 192 35.98 -6.24 -79.37
CA PHE A 192 35.91 -5.94 -77.94
C PHE A 192 35.27 -4.59 -77.63
N VAL A 193 34.72 -4.47 -76.44
CA VAL A 193 34.12 -3.26 -75.88
C VAL A 193 34.83 -2.86 -74.61
N THR A 194 34.84 -1.56 -74.31
CA THR A 194 35.37 -1.02 -73.07
C THR A 194 34.25 -0.51 -72.17
N LEU A 195 34.42 -0.78 -70.88
CA LEU A 195 33.52 -0.41 -69.81
C LEU A 195 34.15 0.75 -69.02
N PRO A 196 33.37 1.78 -68.62
CA PRO A 196 33.85 2.88 -67.79
C PRO A 196 33.93 2.50 -66.31
N VAL A 197 33.88 1.20 -66.01
CA VAL A 197 33.91 0.62 -64.67
C VAL A 197 34.80 -0.63 -64.69
N GLY A 198 35.42 -0.94 -63.55
CA GLY A 198 36.34 -2.07 -63.41
C GLY A 198 36.13 -2.82 -62.10
N ASN A 199 37.21 -3.31 -61.50
CA ASN A 199 37.17 -4.12 -60.28
C ASN A 199 36.49 -3.40 -59.09
N ASN A 200 36.62 -2.07 -59.01
CA ASN A 200 35.99 -1.27 -57.95
C ASN A 200 34.46 -1.27 -58.03
N ALA A 201 33.89 -1.47 -59.22
CA ALA A 201 32.45 -1.58 -59.40
C ALA A 201 31.95 -3.03 -59.33
N GLY A 202 32.86 -4.00 -59.12
CA GLY A 202 32.55 -5.41 -59.06
C GLY A 202 32.52 -6.13 -60.41
N VAL A 203 33.26 -5.62 -61.41
CA VAL A 203 33.53 -6.38 -62.64
C VAL A 203 34.60 -7.44 -62.36
N VAL A 204 34.34 -8.71 -62.70
CA VAL A 204 35.26 -9.83 -62.46
C VAL A 204 35.83 -10.35 -63.79
N GLY A 205 37.14 -10.57 -63.84
CA GLY A 205 37.80 -11.17 -65.01
C GLY A 205 37.31 -12.60 -65.27
N GLY A 206 37.02 -12.92 -66.52
CA GLY A 206 36.43 -14.21 -66.92
C GLY A 206 34.92 -14.31 -66.69
N SER A 207 34.27 -13.28 -66.12
CA SER A 207 32.82 -13.26 -65.98
C SER A 207 32.13 -12.93 -67.29
N THR A 208 30.87 -13.37 -67.38
CA THR A 208 30.00 -13.06 -68.52
C THR A 208 29.09 -11.88 -68.16
N LEU A 209 28.98 -10.91 -69.07
CA LEU A 209 28.08 -9.76 -68.96
C LEU A 209 27.06 -9.79 -70.08
N GLU A 210 25.86 -9.28 -69.80
CA GLU A 210 24.76 -9.19 -70.76
C GLU A 210 24.54 -7.73 -71.13
N VAL A 211 24.48 -7.47 -72.43
CA VAL A 211 24.10 -6.16 -72.97
C VAL A 211 22.58 -6.14 -73.10
N VAL A 212 21.92 -5.20 -72.45
CA VAL A 212 20.46 -5.06 -72.43
C VAL A 212 20.06 -3.77 -73.14
N ARG A 213 19.14 -3.89 -74.09
CA ARG A 213 18.46 -2.76 -74.74
C ARG A 213 16.96 -3.03 -74.69
N ASP A 214 16.18 -2.06 -74.24
CA ASP A 214 14.71 -2.19 -74.12
C ASP A 214 14.26 -3.46 -73.36
N SER A 215 14.98 -3.79 -72.28
CA SER A 215 14.75 -5.00 -71.46
C SER A 215 14.98 -6.35 -72.17
N SER A 216 15.60 -6.36 -73.35
CA SER A 216 16.02 -7.58 -74.07
C SER A 216 17.54 -7.69 -74.12
N VAL A 217 18.06 -8.92 -74.00
CA VAL A 217 19.51 -9.19 -74.09
C VAL A 217 19.91 -9.18 -75.56
N VAL A 218 20.72 -8.19 -75.95
CA VAL A 218 21.15 -7.96 -77.34
C VAL A 218 22.47 -8.67 -77.64
N ALA A 219 23.35 -8.83 -76.65
CA ALA A 219 24.61 -9.57 -76.81
C ALA A 219 25.16 -10.06 -75.47
N THR A 220 26.08 -11.01 -75.56
CA THR A 220 26.85 -11.52 -74.43
C THR A 220 28.31 -11.12 -74.56
N LEU A 221 28.89 -10.62 -73.48
CA LEU A 221 30.29 -10.18 -73.40
C LEU A 221 31.07 -11.06 -72.42
N LEU A 222 32.31 -11.39 -72.75
CA LEU A 222 33.23 -12.09 -71.88
C LEU A 222 34.33 -11.13 -71.41
N VAL A 223 34.40 -10.87 -70.10
CA VAL A 223 35.41 -9.96 -69.55
C VAL A 223 36.79 -10.62 -69.61
N LYS A 224 37.76 -9.97 -70.28
CA LYS A 224 39.13 -10.49 -70.41
C LYS A 224 40.10 -9.82 -69.46
N THR A 225 40.05 -8.49 -69.40
CA THR A 225 40.95 -7.71 -68.57
C THR A 225 40.14 -6.72 -67.74
N VAL A 226 40.52 -6.59 -66.48
CA VAL A 226 39.88 -5.70 -65.52
C VAL A 226 40.96 -4.90 -64.83
N GLU A 227 40.81 -3.59 -64.85
CA GLU A 227 41.60 -2.64 -64.07
C GLU A 227 40.73 -2.06 -62.94
N ALA A 228 41.28 -1.19 -62.10
CA ALA A 228 40.54 -0.64 -60.96
C ALA A 228 39.28 0.14 -61.39
N GLY A 229 39.37 0.92 -62.48
CA GLY A 229 38.29 1.81 -62.94
C GLY A 229 37.73 1.49 -64.33
N THR A 230 38.30 0.53 -65.06
CA THR A 230 37.95 0.21 -66.45
C THR A 230 38.03 -1.30 -66.66
N ALA A 231 37.30 -1.81 -67.65
CA ALA A 231 37.40 -3.20 -68.07
C ALA A 231 37.25 -3.33 -69.59
N ALA A 232 37.89 -4.34 -70.15
CA ALA A 232 37.70 -4.72 -71.55
C ALA A 232 37.04 -6.10 -71.62
N ALA A 233 35.96 -6.17 -72.40
CA ALA A 233 35.21 -7.39 -72.61
C ALA A 233 35.15 -7.72 -74.11
N GLU A 234 35.35 -8.98 -74.43
CA GLU A 234 35.25 -9.52 -75.78
C GLU A 234 33.78 -9.82 -76.10
N ILE A 235 33.32 -9.50 -77.30
CA ILE A 235 31.97 -9.83 -77.76
C ILE A 235 31.95 -11.31 -78.10
N VAL A 236 31.08 -12.09 -77.47
CA VAL A 236 30.98 -13.53 -77.74
C VAL A 236 30.44 -13.73 -79.17
N PRO A 237 31.19 -14.38 -80.08
CA PRO A 237 30.75 -14.55 -81.47
C PRO A 237 29.42 -15.31 -81.55
N GLY A 238 28.46 -14.77 -82.31
CA GLY A 238 27.13 -15.37 -82.46
C GLY A 238 26.15 -15.14 -81.29
N SER A 239 26.55 -14.38 -80.27
CA SER A 239 25.64 -13.97 -79.18
C SER A 239 24.84 -12.70 -79.48
N VAL A 240 25.21 -11.97 -80.53
CA VAL A 240 24.51 -10.75 -80.96
C VAL A 240 23.19 -11.13 -81.61
N GLN A 241 22.10 -10.50 -81.16
CA GLN A 241 20.77 -10.71 -81.71
C GLN A 241 20.76 -10.41 -83.21
N ALA A 242 20.06 -11.25 -83.99
CA ALA A 242 19.94 -11.09 -85.43
C ALA A 242 19.47 -9.68 -85.81
N ASP A 243 20.10 -9.10 -86.83
CA ASP A 243 19.84 -7.75 -87.37
C ASP A 243 20.03 -6.59 -86.39
N THR A 244 20.75 -6.79 -85.27
CA THR A 244 21.05 -5.74 -84.29
C THR A 244 22.56 -5.48 -84.17
N VAL A 245 22.94 -4.20 -84.08
CA VAL A 245 24.32 -3.76 -83.87
C VAL A 245 24.46 -3.17 -82.47
N LEU A 246 25.59 -3.45 -81.80
CA LEU A 246 25.94 -2.87 -80.51
C LEU A 246 26.20 -1.37 -80.63
N MET A 247 25.74 -0.60 -79.65
CA MET A 247 25.88 0.85 -79.64
C MET A 247 26.53 1.33 -78.35
N VAL A 248 27.34 2.39 -78.47
CA VAL A 248 27.86 3.09 -77.30
C VAL A 248 26.66 3.61 -76.50
N GLY A 249 26.66 3.33 -75.20
CA GLY A 249 25.56 3.67 -74.29
C GLY A 249 24.57 2.56 -74.00
N ASP A 250 24.65 1.39 -74.65
CA ASP A 250 23.82 0.23 -74.25
C ASP A 250 24.08 -0.15 -72.79
N GLU A 251 23.02 -0.54 -72.07
CA GLU A 251 23.12 -0.98 -70.68
C GLU A 251 23.78 -2.35 -70.58
N ILE A 252 24.56 -2.54 -69.53
CA ILE A 252 25.26 -3.78 -69.24
C ILE A 252 24.94 -4.19 -67.82
N ARG A 253 24.59 -5.45 -67.66
CA ARG A 253 24.33 -6.09 -66.36
C ARG A 253 25.16 -7.35 -66.24
N ALA A 254 25.43 -7.77 -65.00
CA ALA A 254 26.02 -9.08 -64.78
C ALA A 254 25.06 -10.15 -65.33
N ALA A 255 25.58 -11.13 -66.06
CA ALA A 255 24.79 -12.30 -66.41
C ALA A 255 24.34 -12.95 -65.10
N GLN A 256 23.02 -13.04 -64.89
CA GLN A 256 22.51 -13.78 -63.74
C GLN A 256 23.08 -15.19 -63.85
N ALA A 257 23.72 -15.68 -62.78
CA ALA A 257 24.23 -17.05 -62.74
C ALA A 257 23.10 -17.96 -63.24
N LYS A 258 23.35 -18.59 -64.39
CA LYS A 258 22.37 -19.37 -65.15
C LYS A 258 21.63 -20.28 -64.17
N GLN A 259 20.37 -19.95 -63.85
CA GLN A 259 19.47 -20.94 -63.24
C GLN A 259 19.50 -22.13 -64.19
N THR A 260 20.09 -23.22 -63.73
CA THR A 260 20.01 -24.51 -64.41
C THR A 260 18.54 -24.78 -64.68
N ALA A 261 18.18 -24.84 -65.96
CA ALA A 261 16.82 -25.07 -66.41
C ALA A 261 16.23 -26.29 -65.66
N PRO A 262 14.97 -26.20 -65.16
CA PRO A 262 14.34 -27.32 -64.47
C PRO A 262 14.14 -28.46 -65.45
N LYS A 263 14.59 -29.65 -65.07
CA LYS A 263 14.36 -30.90 -65.78
C LYS A 263 12.87 -31.28 -65.66
N PRO A 264 12.21 -31.73 -66.74
CA PRO A 264 10.76 -31.91 -66.74
C PRO A 264 10.30 -33.16 -65.98
N ASP A 265 9.22 -32.95 -65.23
CA ASP A 265 8.17 -33.83 -64.70
C ASP A 265 8.50 -35.22 -64.14
N ALA A 266 8.23 -35.35 -62.84
CA ALA A 266 7.61 -36.55 -62.28
C ALA A 266 6.51 -36.14 -61.29
N ALA A 267 5.29 -36.15 -61.81
CA ALA A 267 3.99 -36.42 -61.21
C ALA A 267 3.74 -36.21 -59.70
N VAL A 268 2.81 -35.28 -59.45
CA VAL A 268 1.55 -35.44 -58.69
C VAL A 268 1.61 -36.18 -57.35
N ASP A 269 1.42 -35.45 -56.24
CA ASP A 269 0.20 -35.65 -55.46
C ASP A 269 -0.25 -34.35 -54.77
N LEU A 270 -1.50 -33.97 -55.03
CA LEU A 270 -2.22 -32.84 -54.47
C LEU A 270 -3.35 -33.41 -53.64
N ALA A 271 -3.33 -33.21 -52.33
CA ALA A 271 -4.54 -33.14 -51.52
C ALA A 271 -4.28 -32.44 -50.17
N PRO A 272 -5.29 -31.78 -49.59
CA PRO A 272 -5.16 -30.43 -49.04
C PRO A 272 -5.31 -30.41 -47.52
N VAL A 273 -4.82 -29.34 -46.87
CA VAL A 273 -5.44 -28.89 -45.62
C VAL A 273 -5.52 -27.36 -45.57
N GLU A 274 -6.77 -26.93 -45.48
CA GLU A 274 -7.34 -25.61 -45.26
C GLU A 274 -6.71 -24.90 -44.06
N SER A 275 -6.39 -23.62 -44.19
CA SER A 275 -7.16 -22.49 -43.61
C SER A 275 -7.53 -22.68 -42.13
N ASP A 276 -6.74 -22.09 -41.24
CA ASP A 276 -7.28 -21.16 -40.23
C ASP A 276 -6.15 -20.35 -39.57
N ALA A 277 -6.17 -19.02 -39.72
CA ALA A 277 -5.42 -18.11 -38.88
C ALA A 277 -6.18 -16.78 -38.79
N ALA A 278 -6.88 -16.64 -37.66
CA ALA A 278 -7.62 -15.47 -37.24
C ALA A 278 -6.74 -14.20 -37.16
N PRO A 279 -7.32 -13.00 -37.38
CA PRO A 279 -6.61 -11.73 -37.36
C PRO A 279 -6.31 -11.28 -35.91
N ALA A 280 -5.08 -10.79 -35.69
CA ALA A 280 -4.72 -10.08 -34.48
C ALA A 280 -5.16 -8.62 -34.61
N ASP A 281 -5.97 -8.17 -33.64
CA ASP A 281 -6.48 -6.81 -33.53
C ASP A 281 -5.36 -5.77 -33.36
N GLU A 282 -5.54 -4.70 -34.11
CA GLU A 282 -4.80 -3.45 -34.16
C GLU A 282 -5.33 -2.52 -33.05
N VAL A 283 -4.45 -2.06 -32.14
CA VAL A 283 -4.78 -0.97 -31.20
C VAL A 283 -3.70 0.11 -31.30
N ALA A 284 -4.15 1.26 -31.81
CA ALA A 284 -3.43 2.52 -31.94
C ALA A 284 -3.05 3.14 -30.58
N PRO A 285 -2.01 4.01 -30.53
CA PRO A 285 -1.60 4.69 -29.31
C PRO A 285 -2.54 5.85 -28.99
N ALA A 286 -3.04 5.88 -27.76
CA ALA A 286 -3.81 6.99 -27.19
C ALA A 286 -2.93 7.85 -26.29
N ASP A 287 -3.28 9.13 -26.28
CA ASP A 287 -2.57 10.29 -25.79
C ASP A 287 -2.20 10.30 -24.30
N VAL A 288 -1.12 11.04 -24.06
CA VAL A 288 -0.55 11.46 -22.78
C VAL A 288 -1.35 12.62 -22.21
N ASP A 289 -2.02 12.42 -21.08
CA ASP A 289 -2.45 13.51 -20.19
C ASP A 289 -1.76 13.34 -18.83
N ALA A 290 -0.88 14.30 -18.54
CA ALA A 290 -0.16 14.47 -17.29
C ALA A 290 -0.79 15.64 -16.53
N ASP A 291 -1.59 15.36 -15.51
CA ASP A 291 -2.00 16.36 -14.52
C ASP A 291 -0.94 16.43 -13.41
N ALA A 292 -0.01 17.37 -13.59
CA ALA A 292 0.85 17.89 -12.55
C ALA A 292 0.27 19.24 -12.10
N GLU A 293 -0.32 19.25 -10.89
CA GLU A 293 -0.59 20.50 -10.17
C GLU A 293 0.76 21.07 -9.68
N GLU A 294 1.31 22.03 -10.43
CA GLU A 294 2.41 22.88 -9.98
C GLU A 294 1.91 24.31 -9.76
N VAL A 295 2.21 24.78 -8.56
CA VAL A 295 1.89 26.10 -8.01
C VAL A 295 2.69 27.17 -8.75
N THR A 296 1.98 28.19 -9.21
CA THR A 296 2.48 29.37 -9.93
C THR A 296 3.65 30.08 -9.24
N PRO A 297 4.75 30.44 -9.95
CA PRO A 297 5.68 31.45 -9.50
C PRO A 297 5.21 32.84 -9.94
N ALA A 298 5.20 33.79 -9.00
CA ALA A 298 4.89 35.19 -9.26
C ALA A 298 6.04 35.89 -9.99
N ALA A 299 5.67 36.79 -10.91
CA ALA A 299 6.51 37.54 -11.82
C ALA A 299 7.42 38.60 -11.14
N GLU A 300 8.60 38.76 -11.72
CA GLU A 300 9.47 39.95 -11.62
C GLU A 300 8.89 41.14 -12.40
N ALA A 301 8.99 42.35 -11.82
CA ALA A 301 9.54 43.58 -12.40
C ALA A 301 8.95 44.84 -11.71
N ASP A 302 9.77 45.64 -11.02
CA ASP A 302 10.43 46.83 -11.60
C ASP A 302 10.93 47.82 -10.51
N ALA A 303 11.99 48.56 -10.87
CA ALA A 303 12.49 49.84 -10.36
C ALA A 303 13.45 49.93 -9.14
N ALA A 304 14.72 50.17 -9.46
CA ALA A 304 15.78 50.78 -8.62
C ALA A 304 15.69 52.34 -8.63
N PRO A 305 16.65 53.16 -8.10
CA PRO A 305 17.77 52.93 -7.16
C PRO A 305 17.94 54.00 -6.02
N ALA A 306 18.89 53.74 -5.11
CA ALA A 306 19.77 54.66 -4.35
C ALA A 306 19.22 55.63 -3.27
N ALA A 307 19.70 55.48 -2.02
CA ALA A 307 20.35 56.54 -1.21
C ALA A 307 20.89 55.98 0.14
N GLU A 308 21.98 56.57 0.60
CA GLU A 308 22.83 56.30 1.77
C GLU A 308 22.17 56.49 3.15
N ALA A 309 22.67 55.77 4.17
CA ALA A 309 23.01 56.17 5.56
C ALA A 309 23.02 54.91 6.45
N ASP A 310 24.15 54.32 6.87
CA ASP A 310 25.14 54.69 7.90
C ASP A 310 25.08 53.60 9.02
N PRO A 311 26.21 53.06 9.51
CA PRO A 311 26.25 51.88 10.38
C PRO A 311 26.25 52.27 11.87
N PHE A 312 25.81 51.35 12.73
CA PHE A 312 25.67 51.42 14.20
C PHE A 312 24.35 52.01 14.73
N GLN A 313 23.33 51.13 14.81
CA GLN A 313 22.50 50.94 16.01
C GLN A 313 22.16 49.45 16.16
#